data_AF-A0A956ZI16-F1
#
_entry.id   AF-A0A956ZI16-F1
#
_cell.length_a   1.000
_cell.length_b   1.000
_cell.length_c   1.000
_cell.angle_alpha   90.00
_cell.angle_beta   90.00
_cell.angle_gamma   90.00
#
_symmetry.space_group_name_H-M   'P 1'
#
loop_
_entity.id
_entity.type
_entity.pdbx_description
1 polymer ?
#
loop_
_entity_poly.entity_id
_entity_poly.type
_entity_poly.pdbx_seq_one_letter_code
_entity_poly.pdbx_strand_id
1 'polypeptide(L)' 'NESVVESVLDRSLPLDTPQWKKVEQLLTYLTEFAPGYKITELTDAICCFADDQTKRGFVLGQTELLEELARRAA' A
#
# COMPACT_ATOMS: atom_id res chain seq x y z
N ASN A 1 17.29 -10.17 7.86
CA ASN A 1 16.23 -9.23 8.27
C ASN A 1 15.49 -8.64 7.09
N GLU A 2 16.16 -8.24 6.01
CA GLU A 2 15.50 -7.77 4.77
C GLU A 2 14.52 -8.80 4.17
N SER A 3 14.90 -10.08 4.10
CA SER A 3 14.04 -11.11 3.48
C SER A 3 12.71 -11.36 4.19
N VAL A 4 12.60 -11.02 5.48
CA VAL A 4 11.33 -11.16 6.23
C VAL A 4 10.43 -9.97 5.95
N VAL A 5 11.00 -8.77 5.85
CA VAL A 5 10.26 -7.54 5.52
C VAL A 5 9.69 -7.59 4.10
N GLU A 6 10.49 -8.03 3.12
CA GLU A 6 10.02 -8.26 1.74
C GLU A 6 8.85 -9.24 1.68
N SER A 7 8.94 -10.37 2.41
CA SER A 7 7.89 -11.38 2.42
C SER A 7 6.56 -10.95 3.04
N VAL A 8 6.59 -9.97 3.96
CA VAL A 8 5.37 -9.44 4.60
C VAL A 8 4.72 -8.39 3.70
N LEU A 9 5.52 -7.52 3.07
CA LEU A 9 5.03 -6.55 2.09
C LEU A 9 4.40 -7.26 0.89
N ASP A 10 5.05 -8.27 0.32
CA ASP A 10 4.50 -9.03 -0.81
C ASP A 10 3.17 -9.73 -0.47
N ARG A 11 3.00 -10.18 0.79
CA ARG A 11 1.73 -10.79 1.23
C ARG A 11 0.65 -9.79 1.56
N SER A 12 1.00 -8.55 1.92
CA SER A 12 0.04 -7.51 2.31
C SER A 12 -0.31 -6.55 1.15
N LEU A 13 0.51 -6.51 0.10
CA LEU A 13 0.32 -5.74 -1.14
C LEU A 13 0.44 -6.66 -2.36
N PRO A 14 -0.56 -7.53 -2.62
CA PRO A 14 -0.51 -8.42 -3.77
C PRO A 14 -0.54 -7.62 -5.08
N LEU A 15 0.57 -7.68 -5.82
CA LEU A 15 0.69 -7.04 -7.14
C LEU A 15 -0.08 -7.81 -8.22
N ASP A 16 -0.39 -9.10 -8.02
CA ASP A 16 -1.23 -9.87 -8.95
C ASP A 16 -2.72 -9.70 -8.66
N THR A 17 -3.20 -8.46 -8.64
CA THR A 17 -4.64 -8.15 -8.55
C THR A 17 -5.15 -7.48 -9.81
N PRO A 18 -6.43 -7.68 -10.20
CA PRO A 18 -7.03 -6.96 -11.34
C PRO A 18 -6.92 -5.44 -11.20
N GLN A 19 -6.99 -4.93 -9.97
CA GLN A 19 -6.86 -3.51 -9.65
C GLN A 19 -5.44 -3.02 -9.91
N TRP A 20 -4.41 -3.75 -9.46
CA TRP A 20 -3.02 -3.38 -9.72
C TRP A 20 -2.67 -3.47 -11.20
N LYS A 21 -3.11 -4.52 -11.91
CA LYS A 21 -2.93 -4.63 -13.37
C LYS A 21 -3.51 -3.42 -14.12
N LYS A 22 -4.63 -2.86 -13.65
CA LYS A 22 -5.20 -1.64 -14.22
C LYS A 22 -4.32 -0.41 -13.97
N VAL A 23 -3.71 -0.31 -12.79
CA VAL A 23 -2.74 0.75 -12.45
C VAL A 23 -1.52 0.66 -13.36
N GLU A 24 -0.95 -0.54 -13.55
CA GLU A 24 0.20 -0.77 -14.44
C GLU A 24 -0.09 -0.35 -15.89
N GLN A 25 -1.27 -0.71 -16.41
CA GLN A 25 -1.70 -0.28 -17.74
C GLN A 25 -1.75 1.25 -17.87
N LEU A 26 -2.31 1.95 -16.88
CA LEU A 26 -2.40 3.41 -16.89
C LEU A 26 -1.02 4.08 -16.76
N LEU A 27 -0.15 3.53 -15.92
CA LEU A 27 1.23 4.02 -15.78
C LEU A 27 2.02 3.85 -17.08
N THR A 28 1.81 2.74 -17.80
CA THR A 28 2.43 2.52 -19.12
C THR A 28 1.99 3.55 -20.15
N TYR A 29 0.73 3.98 -20.13
CA TYR A 29 0.31 5.09 -21.00
C TYR A 29 0.95 6.43 -20.59
N LEU A 30 1.14 6.67 -19.30
CA LEU A 30 1.74 7.93 -18.83
C LEU A 30 3.23 8.06 -19.21
N THR A 31 3.97 6.94 -19.27
CA THR A 31 5.39 6.96 -19.66
C THR A 31 5.61 7.35 -21.13
N GLU A 32 4.58 7.25 -21.98
CA GLU A 32 4.64 7.70 -23.38
C GLU A 32 4.64 9.23 -23.52
N PHE A 33 4.09 9.96 -22.53
CA PHE A 33 3.88 11.41 -22.62
C PHE A 33 4.66 12.21 -21.56
N ALA A 34 5.05 11.58 -20.46
CA ALA A 34 5.76 12.23 -19.38
C ALA A 34 7.27 11.91 -19.41
N PRO A 35 8.14 12.89 -19.09
CA PRO A 35 9.55 12.62 -18.86
C PRO A 35 9.74 11.58 -17.74
N GLY A 36 10.70 10.66 -17.89
CA GLY A 36 10.91 9.57 -16.93
C GLY A 36 11.06 10.03 -15.48
N TYR A 37 11.71 11.17 -15.23
CA TYR A 37 11.87 11.71 -13.87
C TYR A 37 10.53 12.08 -13.22
N LYS A 38 9.53 12.53 -14.00
CA LYS A 38 8.18 12.81 -13.48
C LYS A 38 7.42 11.55 -13.13
N ILE A 39 7.65 10.47 -13.87
CA ILE A 39 7.08 9.16 -13.54
C ILE A 39 7.68 8.65 -12.23
N THR A 40 9.00 8.75 -12.07
CA THR A 40 9.67 8.36 -10.82
C THR A 40 9.17 9.17 -9.62
N GLU A 41 9.08 10.50 -9.74
CA GLU A 41 8.52 11.37 -8.68
C GLU A 41 7.09 10.95 -8.30
N LEU A 42 6.24 10.63 -9.29
CA LEU A 42 4.87 10.20 -9.05
C LEU A 42 4.81 8.83 -8.37
N THR A 43 5.61 7.87 -8.82
CA THR A 43 5.68 6.53 -8.22
C THR A 43 6.13 6.62 -6.77
N ASP A 44 7.17 7.38 -6.46
CA ASP A 44 7.65 7.57 -5.09
C ASP A 44 6.56 8.19 -4.19
N ALA A 45 5.83 9.19 -4.71
CA ALA A 45 4.74 9.81 -3.97
C ALA A 45 3.59 8.82 -3.67
N ILE A 46 3.23 7.96 -4.62
CA ILE A 46 2.21 6.91 -4.44
C ILE A 46 2.66 5.91 -3.39
N CYS A 47 3.92 5.45 -3.44
CA CYS A 47 4.47 4.51 -2.46
C CYS A 47 4.48 5.11 -1.05
N CYS A 48 4.95 6.34 -0.89
CA CYS A 48 4.94 7.03 0.40
C CYS A 48 3.53 7.18 0.98
N PHE A 49 2.56 7.50 0.12
CA PHE A 49 1.17 7.60 0.53
C PHE A 49 0.61 6.24 0.97
N ALA A 50 0.85 5.18 0.20
CA ALA A 50 0.41 3.82 0.54
C ALA A 50 0.98 3.34 1.89
N ASP A 51 2.25 3.63 2.17
CA ASP A 51 2.88 3.33 3.46
C ASP A 51 2.22 4.09 4.62
N ASP A 52 1.94 5.39 4.44
CA ASP A 52 1.23 6.19 5.45
C ASP A 52 -0.18 5.63 5.71
N GLN A 53 -0.93 5.30 4.65
CA GLN A 53 -2.26 4.70 4.80
C GLN A 53 -2.21 3.35 5.50
N THR A 54 -1.20 2.52 5.21
CA THR A 54 -1.03 1.21 5.86
C THR A 54 -0.80 1.36 7.37
N LYS A 55 0.07 2.30 7.78
CA LYS A 55 0.31 2.61 9.20
C LYS A 55 -0.95 3.08 9.90
N ARG A 56 -1.72 3.97 9.27
CA ARG A 56 -2.99 4.47 9.82
C ARG A 56 -4.02 3.35 9.96
N GLY A 57 -4.17 2.51 8.94
CA GLY A 57 -5.09 1.37 8.96
C GLY A 57 -4.75 0.37 10.07
N PHE A 58 -3.46 0.11 10.29
CA PHE A 58 -3.01 -0.75 11.39
C PHE A 58 -3.37 -0.20 12.77
N VAL A 59 -3.12 1.10 13.01
CA VAL A 59 -3.48 1.76 14.29
C VAL A 59 -4.99 1.76 14.51
N LEU A 60 -5.77 2.08 13.47
CA LEU A 60 -7.23 2.05 13.53
C LEU A 60 -7.73 0.65 13.88
N GLY A 61 -7.24 -0.38 13.19
CA GLY A 61 -7.62 -1.77 13.46
C GLY A 61 -7.26 -2.24 14.87
N GLN A 62 -6.12 -1.81 15.43
CA GLN A 62 -5.81 -2.08 16.83
C GLN A 62 -6.77 -1.40 17.80
N THR A 63 -7.14 -0.15 17.52
CA THR A 63 -8.05 0.63 18.36
C THR A 63 -9.42 -0.06 18.41
N GLU A 64 -9.97 -0.41 17.24
CA GLU A 64 -11.23 -1.14 17.13
C GLU A 64 -11.20 -2.51 17.83
N LEU A 65 -10.07 -3.24 17.71
CA LEU A 65 -9.90 -4.53 18.38
C LEU A 65 -9.93 -4.39 19.90
N LEU A 66 -9.26 -3.38 20.45
CA LEU A 66 -9.25 -3.12 21.90
C LEU A 66 -10.64 -2.78 22.41
N GLU A 67 -11.39 -1.96 21.68
CA GLU A 67 -12.77 -1.61 22.01
C GLU A 67 -13.72 -2.82 21.97
N GLU A 68 -13.56 -3.70 21.00
CA GLU A 68 -14.34 -4.93 20.89
C GLU A 68 -14.01 -5.92 22.02
N LEU A 69 -12.73 -6.07 22.37
CA LEU A 69 -12.32 -6.91 23.50
C LEU A 69 -12.84 -6.35 24.84
N ALA A 70 -12.80 -5.03 25.03
CA ALA A 70 -13.35 -4.39 26.22
C ALA A 70 -14.88 -4.61 26.32
N ARG A 71 -15.61 -4.54 25.20
CA ARG A 71 -17.04 -4.85 25.15
C ARG A 71 -17.36 -6.31 25.51
N ARG A 72 -16.51 -7.26 25.12
CA ARG A 72 -16.71 -8.69 25.43
C ARG A 72 -16.35 -9.07 26.87
N ALA A 73 -15.51 -8.28 27.53
CA ALA A 73 -15.09 -8.51 28.90
C ALA A 73 -16.07 -7.91 29.95
N ALA A 74 -16.99 -7.05 29.52
CA ALA A 74 -18.07 -6.45 30.32
C ALA A 74 -19.33 -7.33 30.29
#